data_AF-A0A964NK78-F1
#
_entry.id   AF-A0A964NK78-F1
#
_cell.length_a   1.000
_cell.length_b   1.000
_cell.length_c   1.000
_cell.angle_alpha   90.00
_cell.angle_beta   90.00
_cell.angle_gamma   90.00
#
_symmetry.space_group_name_H-M   'P 1'
#
loop_
_entity.id
_entity.type
_entity.pdbx_description
1 polymer ?
#
loop_
_entity_poly.entity_id
_entity_poly.type
_entity_poly.pdbx_seq_one_letter_code
_entity_poly.pdbx_strand_id
1 'polypeptide(L)'
;MKAKPSTTKEDLDKVHWAYKGKDGPENWAKLSAEFATCAAGRNQSPINIEATTRASLKPLKSIQKFPAKDISNNGHTVLVNFKESNMLVLDSAAYQMKQVLFHSPSENQYASNHFP
;
A
#
# COMPACT_ATOMS: atom_id res chain seq x y z
N MET A 1 6.22 10.25 -34.97
CA MET A 1 6.28 10.23 -33.49
C MET A 1 6.80 8.86 -33.08
N LYS A 2 8.01 8.75 -32.51
CA LYS A 2 8.53 7.47 -32.04
C LYS A 2 7.88 7.14 -30.70
N ALA A 3 7.20 5.99 -30.61
CA ALA A 3 6.66 5.49 -29.36
C ALA A 3 7.80 5.30 -28.34
N LYS A 4 7.59 5.77 -27.11
CA LYS A 4 8.51 5.51 -25.99
C LYS A 4 8.50 3.99 -25.73
N PRO A 5 9.64 3.35 -25.44
CA PRO A 5 9.67 1.91 -25.18
C PRO A 5 8.82 1.59 -23.95
N SER A 6 8.05 0.51 -24.01
CA SER A 6 7.33 -0.02 -22.85
C SER A 6 8.34 -0.58 -21.86
N THR A 7 8.34 -0.09 -20.63
CA THR A 7 9.18 -0.61 -19.54
C THR A 7 8.70 -2.01 -19.14
N THR A 8 9.62 -2.96 -18.95
CA THR A 8 9.27 -4.33 -18.54
C THR A 8 9.12 -4.44 -17.02
N LYS A 9 8.42 -5.47 -16.52
CA LYS A 9 8.26 -5.72 -15.08
C LYS A 9 9.61 -5.85 -14.35
N GLU A 10 10.61 -6.46 -15.01
CA GLU A 10 11.96 -6.63 -14.48
C GLU A 10 12.77 -5.33 -14.41
N ASP A 11 12.42 -4.33 -15.23
CA ASP A 11 13.02 -2.99 -15.16
C ASP A 11 12.44 -2.16 -14.02
N LEU A 12 11.18 -2.41 -13.63
CA LEU A 12 10.53 -1.73 -12.50
C LEU A 12 11.07 -2.19 -11.15
N ASP A 13 11.38 -3.49 -11.02
CA ASP A 13 11.98 -4.05 -9.81
C ASP A 13 13.40 -3.47 -9.55
N LYS A 14 14.03 -2.82 -10.55
CA LYS A 14 15.33 -2.15 -10.41
C LYS A 14 15.22 -0.66 -10.04
N VAL A 15 14.04 -0.05 -10.15
CA VAL A 15 13.85 1.36 -9.81
C VAL A 15 13.72 1.48 -8.29
N HIS A 16 14.82 1.89 -7.66
CA HIS A 16 14.86 2.10 -6.22
C HIS A 16 14.05 3.33 -5.81
N TRP A 17 13.32 3.22 -4.70
CA TRP A 17 12.62 4.31 -4.03
C TRP A 17 12.97 4.27 -2.54
N ALA A 18 12.81 5.40 -1.84
CA ALA A 18 13.07 5.51 -0.42
C ALA A 18 12.01 6.39 0.27
N TYR A 19 12.03 6.43 1.60
CA TYR A 19 11.19 7.34 2.39
C TYR A 19 11.79 8.74 2.57
N LYS A 20 13.06 8.95 2.19
CA LYS A 20 13.79 10.22 2.38
C LYS A 20 14.83 10.43 1.28
N GLY A 21 15.26 11.68 1.13
CA GLY A 21 16.34 12.06 0.22
C GLY A 21 15.88 12.13 -1.23
N LYS A 22 16.82 12.08 -2.17
CA LYS A 22 16.55 12.27 -3.61
C LYS A 22 15.53 11.27 -4.20
N ASP A 23 15.41 10.09 -3.60
CA ASP A 23 14.49 9.03 -4.03
C ASP A 23 13.25 8.96 -3.12
N GLY A 24 12.99 10.03 -2.36
CA GLY A 24 11.89 10.20 -1.41
C GLY A 24 10.50 10.42 -2.05
N PRO A 25 9.43 10.41 -1.23
CA PRO A 25 8.04 10.52 -1.69
C PRO A 25 7.75 11.71 -2.62
N GLU A 26 8.38 12.85 -2.37
CA GLU A 26 8.26 14.05 -3.19
C GLU A 26 8.82 13.90 -4.62
N ASN A 27 9.58 12.83 -4.87
CA ASN A 27 10.22 12.52 -6.14
C ASN A 27 9.77 11.19 -6.77
N TRP A 28 8.91 10.39 -6.13
CA TRP A 28 8.55 9.06 -6.62
C TRP A 28 8.06 9.04 -8.08
N ALA A 29 7.22 10.01 -8.47
CA ALA A 29 6.72 10.10 -9.85
C ALA A 29 7.81 10.35 -10.91
N LYS A 30 9.00 10.80 -10.50
CA LYS A 30 10.15 11.05 -11.38
C LYS A 30 11.07 9.84 -11.53
N LEU A 31 10.93 8.84 -10.65
CA LEU A 31 11.79 7.65 -10.64
C LEU A 31 11.49 6.72 -11.81
N SER A 32 10.22 6.60 -12.19
CA SER A 32 9.75 5.78 -13.32
C SER A 32 8.47 6.34 -13.93
N ALA A 33 8.28 6.13 -15.23
CA ALA A 33 7.02 6.46 -15.91
C ALA A 33 5.82 5.71 -15.32
N GLU A 34 6.03 4.49 -14.80
CA GLU A 34 4.97 3.69 -14.15
C GLU A 34 4.53 4.27 -12.80
N PHE A 35 5.32 5.17 -12.21
CA PHE A 35 4.98 5.85 -10.95
C PHE A 35 4.24 7.18 -11.19
N ALA A 36 3.78 7.45 -12.42
CA ALA A 36 3.09 8.70 -12.77
C ALA A 36 1.89 9.02 -11.87
N THR A 37 1.20 8.00 -11.36
CA THR A 37 0.07 8.15 -10.44
C THR A 37 0.47 8.85 -9.13
N CYS A 38 1.73 8.76 -8.68
CA CYS A 38 2.20 9.45 -7.48
C CYS A 38 2.11 10.99 -7.62
N ALA A 39 2.10 11.53 -8.85
CA ALA A 39 1.93 12.96 -9.11
C ALA A 39 0.55 13.31 -9.67
N ALA A 40 0.01 12.48 -10.58
CA ALA A 40 -1.24 12.79 -11.30
C ALA A 40 -2.49 12.19 -10.64
N GLY A 41 -2.32 11.29 -9.67
CA GLY A 41 -3.40 10.59 -8.99
C GLY A 41 -4.24 11.53 -8.13
N ARG A 42 -5.57 11.41 -8.23
CA ARG A 42 -6.53 12.22 -7.42
C ARG A 42 -7.15 11.45 -6.26
N ASN A 43 -6.86 10.16 -6.17
CA ASN A 43 -7.35 9.24 -5.13
C ASN A 43 -6.15 8.48 -4.57
N GLN A 44 -5.24 9.19 -3.91
CA GLN A 44 -4.05 8.61 -3.28
C GLN A 44 -4.29 8.34 -1.80
N SER A 45 -3.43 7.51 -1.22
CA SER A 45 -3.32 7.27 0.20
C SER A 45 -1.85 7.49 0.62
N PRO A 46 -1.57 7.77 1.89
CA PRO A 46 -2.50 7.97 3.01
C PRO A 46 -3.30 9.28 2.94
N ILE A 47 -4.24 9.46 3.87
CA ILE A 47 -5.02 10.71 4.05
C ILE A 47 -5.06 11.15 5.52
N ASN A 48 -5.38 12.42 5.73
CA ASN A 48 -5.86 12.91 7.02
C ASN A 48 -7.38 12.68 7.13
N ILE A 49 -7.80 11.89 8.11
CA ILE A 49 -9.20 11.64 8.40
C ILE A 49 -9.69 12.74 9.35
N GLU A 50 -10.24 13.82 8.77
CA GLU A 50 -10.73 14.98 9.52
C GLU A 50 -12.22 14.88 9.87
N ALA A 51 -13.01 14.29 8.97
CA ALA A 51 -14.44 14.14 9.11
C ALA A 51 -14.89 12.77 8.60
N THR A 52 -15.97 12.26 9.19
CA THR A 52 -16.57 10.99 8.78
C THR A 52 -18.06 11.18 8.51
N THR A 53 -18.58 10.41 7.56
CA THR A 53 -20.01 10.33 7.31
C THR A 53 -20.51 8.99 7.83
N ARG A 54 -21.57 9.00 8.63
CA ARG A 54 -22.19 7.76 9.07
C ARG A 54 -22.81 7.05 7.87
N ALA A 55 -22.37 5.82 7.63
CA ALA A 55 -22.88 4.96 6.57
C ALA A 55 -23.34 3.63 7.15
N SER A 56 -24.38 3.03 6.56
CA SER A 56 -24.84 1.68 6.89
C SER A 56 -23.94 0.64 6.21
N LEU A 57 -22.71 0.50 6.72
CA LEU A 57 -21.74 -0.47 6.21
C LEU A 57 -22.11 -1.89 6.66
N LYS A 58 -22.00 -2.86 5.75
CA LYS A 58 -22.09 -4.28 6.11
C LYS A 58 -20.90 -4.63 7.01
N PRO A 59 -21.09 -5.47 8.04
CA PRO A 59 -19.96 -5.92 8.84
C PRO A 59 -18.99 -6.71 7.97
N LEU A 60 -17.69 -6.49 8.17
CA LEU A 60 -16.69 -7.38 7.64
C LEU A 60 -16.89 -8.75 8.31
N LYS A 61 -17.12 -9.79 7.51
CA LYS A 61 -17.26 -11.15 8.04
C LYS A 61 -15.95 -11.55 8.71
N SER A 62 -16.07 -12.29 9.82
CA SER A 62 -14.95 -12.69 10.68
C SER A 62 -13.72 -13.09 9.88
N ILE A 63 -12.61 -12.39 10.10
CA ILE A 63 -11.29 -12.78 9.63
C ILE A 63 -10.99 -14.08 10.37
N GLN A 64 -11.00 -15.20 9.65
CA GLN A 64 -10.59 -16.48 10.21
C GLN A 64 -9.15 -16.34 10.75
N LYS A 65 -8.86 -16.99 11.87
CA LYS A 65 -7.50 -16.98 12.43
C LYS A 65 -6.64 -17.89 11.57
N PHE A 66 -5.65 -17.31 10.92
CA PHE A 66 -4.73 -18.08 10.11
C PHE A 66 -3.31 -17.88 10.62
N PRO A 67 -2.49 -18.95 10.59
CA PRO A 67 -1.10 -18.85 11.01
C PRO A 67 -0.31 -18.00 10.01
N ALA A 68 0.53 -17.12 10.55
CA ALA A 68 1.61 -16.52 9.77
C ALA A 68 2.51 -17.62 9.20
N LYS A 69 2.97 -17.43 7.96
CA LYS A 69 3.95 -18.29 7.31
C LYS A 69 5.35 -17.96 7.80
N ASP A 70 5.73 -16.71 7.70
CA ASP A 70 7.05 -16.19 8.07
C ASP A 70 6.97 -14.66 8.27
N ILE A 71 8.06 -14.09 8.81
CA ILE A 71 8.26 -12.66 8.96
C ILE A 71 9.53 -12.29 8.20
N SER A 72 9.49 -11.19 7.45
CA SER A 72 10.61 -10.71 6.64
C SER A 72 10.80 -9.19 6.78
N ASN A 73 11.98 -8.70 6.44
CA ASN A 73 12.29 -7.28 6.34
C ASN A 73 12.87 -7.02 4.94
N ASN A 74 12.24 -6.13 4.18
CA ASN A 74 12.64 -5.82 2.80
C ASN A 74 13.42 -4.52 2.66
N GLY A 75 13.87 -3.92 3.79
CA GLY A 75 14.52 -2.62 3.83
C GLY A 75 13.57 -1.42 3.92
N HIS A 76 12.28 -1.61 3.62
CA HIS A 76 11.25 -0.57 3.70
C HIS A 76 10.24 -0.80 4.82
N THR A 77 9.99 -2.05 5.20
CA THR A 77 9.04 -2.40 6.26
C THR A 77 9.34 -3.81 6.79
N VAL A 78 8.75 -4.15 7.93
CA VAL A 78 8.61 -5.53 8.40
C VAL A 78 7.30 -6.08 7.85
N LEU A 79 7.34 -7.27 7.27
CA LEU A 79 6.19 -7.93 6.66
C LEU A 79 5.92 -9.27 7.33
N VAL A 80 4.67 -9.53 7.69
CA VAL A 80 4.18 -10.83 8.12
C VAL A 80 3.48 -11.46 6.92
N ASN A 81 4.05 -12.55 6.39
CA ASN A 81 3.49 -13.27 5.24
C ASN A 81 2.51 -14.35 5.70
N PHE A 82 1.45 -14.59 4.94
CA PHE A 82 0.42 -15.58 5.26
C PHE A 82 0.33 -16.69 4.20
N LYS A 83 -0.11 -17.88 4.62
CA LYS A 83 -0.34 -19.01 3.71
C LYS A 83 -1.62 -18.81 2.87
N GLU A 84 -1.74 -19.56 1.79
CA GLU A 84 -3.00 -19.68 1.05
C GLU A 84 -4.09 -20.27 1.96
N SER A 85 -5.33 -19.78 1.83
CA SER A 85 -6.55 -20.01 2.66
C SER A 85 -7.05 -18.77 3.41
N ASN A 86 -6.22 -17.74 3.56
CA ASN A 86 -6.59 -16.51 4.26
C ASN A 86 -7.55 -15.62 3.46
N MET A 87 -8.86 -15.64 3.71
CA MET A 87 -9.84 -14.89 2.89
C MET A 87 -10.70 -13.89 3.69
N LEU A 88 -10.93 -12.71 3.10
CA LEU A 88 -11.95 -11.73 3.47
C LEU A 88 -12.97 -11.63 2.32
N VAL A 89 -14.26 -11.63 2.63
CA VAL A 89 -15.30 -11.34 1.64
C VAL A 89 -15.81 -9.91 1.83
N LEU A 90 -15.66 -9.08 0.80
CA LEU A 90 -16.10 -7.69 0.73
C LEU A 90 -16.92 -7.50 -0.55
N ASP A 91 -18.16 -7.01 -0.42
CA ASP A 91 -19.08 -6.79 -1.56
C ASP A 91 -19.19 -7.97 -2.54
N SER A 92 -19.27 -9.19 -1.98
CA SER A 92 -19.34 -10.47 -2.71
C SER A 92 -18.06 -10.86 -3.45
N ALA A 93 -16.98 -10.08 -3.34
CA ALA A 93 -15.66 -10.42 -3.83
C ALA A 93 -14.80 -11.01 -2.71
N ALA A 94 -14.04 -12.05 -3.04
CA ALA A 94 -13.13 -12.73 -2.13
C ALA A 94 -11.70 -12.18 -2.30
N TYR A 95 -11.15 -11.64 -1.21
CA TYR A 95 -9.80 -11.08 -1.15
C TYR A 95 -8.92 -11.96 -0.29
N GLN A 96 -7.79 -12.40 -0.85
CA GLN A 96 -6.82 -13.18 -0.09
C GLN A 96 -5.87 -12.26 0.68
N MET A 97 -5.75 -12.44 1.99
CA MET A 97 -4.69 -11.78 2.77
C MET A 97 -3.36 -12.45 2.44
N LYS A 98 -2.47 -11.70 1.78
CA LYS A 98 -1.12 -12.15 1.43
C LYS A 98 -0.12 -11.79 2.52
N GLN A 99 -0.21 -10.56 3.02
CA GLN A 99 0.75 -9.97 3.95
C GLN A 99 0.12 -8.86 4.78
N VAL A 100 0.68 -8.64 5.97
CA VAL A 100 0.50 -7.42 6.77
C VAL A 100 1.86 -6.76 6.88
N LEU A 101 1.91 -5.44 6.67
CA LEU A 101 3.12 -4.64 6.78
C LEU A 101 2.92 -3.52 7.81
N PHE A 102 4.03 -3.00 8.34
CA PHE A 102 4.01 -2.01 9.41
C PHE A 102 4.70 -0.71 9.00
N HIS A 103 4.15 0.41 9.45
CA HIS A 103 4.74 1.74 9.32
C HIS A 103 4.75 2.41 10.69
N SER A 104 5.78 3.19 10.97
CA SER A 104 5.85 4.04 12.16
C SER A 104 6.55 5.36 11.80
N PRO A 105 5.93 6.52 12.07
CA PRO A 105 4.57 6.68 12.62
C PRO A 105 3.47 6.22 11.63
N SER A 106 2.20 6.26 12.06
CA SER A 106 1.06 5.92 11.20
C SER A 106 1.04 6.75 9.91
N GLU A 107 0.79 6.13 8.76
CA GLU A 107 0.70 6.88 7.51
C GLU A 107 -0.56 7.77 7.46
N ASN A 108 -1.72 7.19 7.81
CA ASN A 108 -2.94 7.97 7.98
C ASN A 108 -2.87 8.80 9.26
N GLN A 109 -3.45 10.00 9.19
CA GLN A 109 -3.65 10.87 10.35
C GLN A 109 -5.13 10.84 10.75
N TYR A 110 -5.40 11.08 12.03
CA TYR A 110 -6.75 11.35 12.53
C TYR A 110 -6.77 12.71 13.20
N ALA A 111 -7.61 13.62 12.69
CA ALA A 111 -7.63 15.01 13.11
C ALA A 111 -6.20 15.62 13.19
N SER A 112 -5.39 15.39 12.13
CA SER A 112 -4.01 15.84 11.99
C SER A 112 -2.99 15.23 12.97
N ASN A 113 -3.38 14.21 13.73
CA ASN A 113 -2.48 13.50 14.65
C ASN A 113 -2.03 12.16 14.07
N HIS A 114 -0.76 11.83 14.30
CA HIS A 114 -0.19 10.53 14.01
C HIS A 114 -0.32 9.60 15.22
N PHE A 115 -0.47 8.31 14.97
CA PHE A 115 -0.30 7.26 15.96
C PHE A 115 1.13 6.70 15.89
N PRO A 116 1.67 6.20 17.02
CA PRO A 116 3.00 5.61 17.06
C PRO A 116 3.08 4.30 16.25
#